data_AF-G8F3I3-F1
#
_entry.id   AF-G8F3I3-F1
#
_cell.length_a   1.000
_cell.length_b   1.000
_cell.length_c   1.000
_cell.angle_alpha   90.00
_cell.angle_beta   90.00
_cell.angle_gamma   90.00
#
_symmetry.space_group_name_H-M   'P 1'
#
loop_
_entity.id
_entity.type
_entity.pdbx_description
1 polymer ?
#
loop_
_entity_poly.entity_id
_entity_poly.type
_entity_poly.pdbx_seq_one_letter_code
_entity_poly.pdbx_strand_id
1 'polypeptide(L)'
;RAHLEAAGHVCVLKDAFDFESPSEIANLILAENCEAALALHLYRGGRLLQGHQIPFGIIFGGTDVNEDANQEEKNTVMGRVLEEARFAVAFTESMKEMAQAQWV
;
A
#
# COMPACT_ATOMS: atom_id res chain seq x y z
N ARG A 1 12.60 -1.97 5.95
CA ARG A 1 13.88 -2.19 5.22
C ARG A 1 14.78 -3.19 5.94
N ALA A 2 15.41 -2.85 7.07
CA ALA A 2 16.37 -3.74 7.74
C ALA A 2 15.86 -5.18 7.99
N HIS A 3 14.59 -5.34 8.41
CA HIS A 3 13.98 -6.66 8.57
C HIS A 3 13.83 -7.45 7.27
N LEU A 4 13.54 -6.79 6.15
CA LEU A 4 13.43 -7.43 4.84
C LEU A 4 14.82 -7.83 4.30
N GLU A 5 15.81 -6.95 4.47
CA GLU A 5 17.20 -7.24 4.12
C GLU A 5 17.78 -8.38 4.96
N ALA A 6 17.48 -8.43 6.26
CA ALA A 6 17.85 -9.54 7.13
C ALA A 6 17.18 -10.87 6.72
N ALA A 7 16.02 -10.83 6.06
CA ALA A 7 15.34 -11.98 5.49
C ALA A 7 15.86 -12.37 4.08
N GLY A 8 16.86 -11.64 3.55
CA GLY A 8 17.49 -11.93 2.25
C GLY A 8 16.93 -11.15 1.06
N HIS A 9 16.05 -10.17 1.28
CA HIS A 9 15.52 -9.34 0.21
C HIS A 9 16.40 -8.12 -0.08
N VAL A 10 16.54 -7.76 -1.36
CA VAL A 10 17.07 -6.43 -1.74
C VAL A 10 15.93 -5.43 -1.66
N CYS A 11 16.16 -4.27 -1.02
CA CYS A 11 15.10 -3.29 -0.79
C CYS A 11 15.47 -1.92 -1.33
N VAL A 12 14.65 -1.42 -2.25
CA VAL A 12 14.63 0.00 -2.65
C VAL A 12 13.61 0.72 -1.79
N LEU A 13 14.07 1.67 -0.98
CA LEU A 13 13.21 2.50 -0.14
C LEU A 13 13.00 3.85 -0.81
N LYS A 14 11.74 4.27 -0.96
CA LYS A 14 11.32 5.56 -1.52
C LYS A 14 10.23 6.17 -0.65
N ASP A 15 10.16 7.49 -0.64
CA ASP A 15 9.03 8.20 -0.04
C ASP A 15 7.87 8.23 -1.04
N ALA A 16 6.65 7.91 -0.59
CA ALA A 16 5.46 8.03 -1.43
C ALA A 16 5.16 9.49 -1.82
N PHE A 17 5.68 10.48 -1.07
CA PHE A 17 5.58 11.89 -1.42
C PHE A 17 6.48 12.30 -2.60
N ASP A 18 7.47 11.50 -2.95
CA ASP A 18 8.35 11.77 -4.11
C ASP A 18 7.66 11.43 -5.44
N PHE A 19 6.45 10.87 -5.41
CA PHE A 19 5.72 10.42 -6.61
C PHE A 19 4.40 11.15 -6.78
N GLU A 20 4.18 11.70 -7.97
CA GLU A 20 2.93 12.37 -8.31
C GLU A 20 1.91 11.42 -8.96
N SER A 21 2.37 10.31 -9.56
CA SER A 21 1.52 9.42 -10.34
C SER A 21 1.95 7.94 -10.30
N PRO A 22 1.02 6.98 -10.54
CA PRO A 22 1.36 5.56 -10.70
C PRO A 22 2.35 5.29 -11.85
N SER A 23 2.40 6.13 -12.88
CA SER A 23 3.35 5.97 -13.99
C SER A 23 4.81 6.10 -13.55
N GLU A 24 5.09 6.91 -12.53
CA GLU A 24 6.44 7.04 -11.98
C GLU A 24 6.85 5.78 -11.20
N ILE A 25 5.88 5.13 -10.54
CA ILE A 25 6.09 3.81 -9.93
C ILE A 25 6.35 2.75 -10.99
N ALA A 26 5.63 2.76 -12.11
CA ALA A 26 5.90 1.84 -13.23
C ALA A 26 7.36 1.99 -13.73
N ASN A 27 7.85 3.23 -13.86
CA ASN A 27 9.23 3.49 -14.24
C ASN A 27 10.23 2.97 -13.20
N LEU A 28 9.94 3.16 -11.91
CA LEU A 28 10.77 2.64 -10.81
C LEU A 28 10.84 1.11 -10.83
N ILE A 29 9.69 0.45 -11.00
CA ILE A 29 9.59 -1.02 -11.07
C ILE A 29 10.48 -1.56 -12.19
N LEU A 30 10.43 -0.94 -13.37
CA LEU A 30 11.25 -1.33 -14.52
C LEU A 30 12.74 -1.05 -14.30
N ALA A 31 13.08 0.13 -13.78
CA ALA A 31 14.47 0.56 -13.60
C ALA A 31 15.22 -0.28 -12.56
N GLU A 32 14.54 -0.62 -11.46
CA GLU A 32 15.11 -1.37 -10.34
C GLU A 32 14.84 -2.88 -10.44
N ASN A 33 14.10 -3.32 -11.47
CA ASN A 33 13.67 -4.69 -11.67
C ASN A 33 12.94 -5.26 -10.43
N CYS A 34 12.02 -4.48 -9.86
CA CYS A 34 11.28 -4.86 -8.66
C CYS A 34 10.37 -6.06 -8.95
N GLU A 35 10.43 -7.09 -8.09
CA GLU A 35 9.58 -8.29 -8.22
C GLU A 35 8.30 -8.21 -7.37
N ALA A 36 8.28 -7.35 -6.36
CA ALA A 36 7.15 -7.13 -5.47
C ALA A 36 7.23 -5.74 -4.84
N ALA A 37 6.10 -5.23 -4.36
CA ALA A 37 6.03 -3.97 -3.62
C ALA A 37 5.41 -4.13 -2.23
N LEU A 38 5.79 -3.24 -1.32
CA LEU A 38 5.16 -3.10 -0.02
C LEU A 38 4.95 -1.62 0.23
N ALA A 39 3.69 -1.19 0.32
CA ALA A 39 3.37 0.18 0.67
C ALA A 39 3.04 0.32 2.15
N LEU A 40 3.33 1.50 2.69
CA LEU A 40 2.78 1.97 3.95
C LEU A 40 1.68 2.98 3.61
N HIS A 41 0.63 3.00 4.43
CA HIS A 41 -0.53 3.88 4.30
C HIS A 41 -1.41 3.50 3.10
N LEU A 42 -2.61 2.99 3.40
CA LEU A 42 -3.56 2.40 2.45
C LEU A 42 -3.94 3.38 1.34
N TYR A 43 -4.29 4.63 1.68
CA TYR A 43 -4.60 5.61 0.66
C TYR A 43 -3.33 6.11 -0.06
N ARG A 44 -2.35 6.63 0.68
CA ARG A 44 -1.22 7.38 0.10
C ARG A 44 -0.29 6.51 -0.74
N GLY A 45 0.23 5.44 -0.15
CA GLY A 45 1.12 4.51 -0.84
C GLY A 45 0.34 3.52 -1.72
N GLY A 46 -0.78 3.01 -1.20
CA GLY A 46 -1.58 2.01 -1.89
C GLY A 46 -2.12 2.46 -3.25
N ARG A 47 -2.63 3.69 -3.36
CA ARG A 47 -3.17 4.22 -4.64
C ARG A 47 -2.13 4.26 -5.77
N LEU A 48 -0.84 4.36 -5.42
CA LEU A 48 0.25 4.40 -6.38
C LEU A 48 0.61 3.01 -6.92
N LEU A 49 0.18 1.94 -6.24
CA LEU A 49 0.52 0.57 -6.60
C LEU A 49 -0.53 -0.12 -7.50
N GLN A 50 -1.70 0.49 -7.66
CA GLN A 50 -2.82 -0.10 -8.40
C GLN A 50 -2.52 -0.24 -9.89
N GLY A 51 -2.90 -1.39 -10.46
CA GLY A 51 -2.77 -1.69 -11.88
C GLY A 51 -1.37 -2.09 -12.32
N HIS A 52 -0.42 -2.29 -11.41
CA HIS A 52 0.92 -2.79 -11.73
C HIS A 52 0.95 -4.33 -11.77
N GLN A 53 1.86 -4.88 -12.57
CA GLN A 53 1.93 -6.34 -12.81
C GLN A 53 2.64 -7.12 -11.69
N ILE A 54 3.24 -6.42 -10.73
CA ILE A 54 3.93 -7.04 -9.60
C ILE A 54 2.98 -7.18 -8.41
N PRO A 55 3.04 -8.28 -7.65
CA PRO A 55 2.24 -8.41 -6.43
C PRO A 55 2.66 -7.34 -5.41
N PHE A 56 1.69 -6.83 -4.66
CA PHE A 56 1.98 -5.93 -3.54
C PHE A 56 1.23 -6.29 -2.26
N GLY A 57 1.84 -5.92 -1.14
CA GLY A 57 1.19 -5.89 0.16
C GLY A 57 1.02 -4.45 0.64
N ILE A 58 0.09 -4.25 1.58
CA ILE A 58 -0.16 -2.94 2.19
C ILE A 58 -0.14 -3.04 3.71
N ILE A 59 0.53 -2.10 4.37
CA ILE A 59 0.44 -1.91 5.81
C ILE A 59 -0.32 -0.61 6.07
N PHE A 60 -1.34 -0.67 6.92
CA PHE A 60 -2.23 0.46 7.17
C PHE A 60 -2.48 0.65 8.67
N GLY A 61 -2.92 1.86 9.03
CA GLY A 61 -3.04 2.27 10.42
C GLY A 61 -4.17 3.25 10.70
N GLY A 62 -4.03 4.02 11.78
CA GLY A 62 -5.09 4.87 12.31
C GLY A 62 -5.61 5.93 11.33
N THR A 63 -4.74 6.62 10.61
CA THR A 63 -5.16 7.67 9.66
C THR A 63 -6.02 7.09 8.52
N ASP A 64 -5.68 5.89 8.04
CA ASP A 64 -6.46 5.22 6.99
C ASP A 64 -7.90 4.95 7.44
N VAL A 65 -8.08 4.35 8.62
CA VAL A 65 -9.39 3.89 9.11
C VAL A 65 -10.20 4.98 9.83
N ASN A 66 -9.55 5.95 10.48
CA ASN A 66 -10.23 6.95 11.30
C ASN A 66 -10.44 8.30 10.59
N GLU A 67 -9.64 8.61 9.56
CA GLU A 67 -9.65 9.93 8.91
C GLU A 67 -9.97 9.81 7.42
N ASP A 68 -9.16 9.06 6.67
CA ASP A 68 -9.31 8.94 5.22
C ASP A 68 -10.55 8.14 4.82
N ALA A 69 -10.93 7.15 5.63
CA ALA A 69 -12.17 6.39 5.50
C ALA A 69 -13.42 7.28 5.41
N ASN A 70 -13.40 8.45 6.06
CA ASN A 70 -14.52 9.38 6.10
C ASN A 70 -14.59 10.29 4.87
N GLN A 71 -13.62 10.22 3.96
CA GLN A 71 -13.59 10.96 2.71
C GLN A 71 -13.98 10.03 1.57
N GLU A 72 -15.15 10.24 0.96
CA GLU A 72 -15.75 9.32 -0.03
C GLU A 72 -14.80 8.91 -1.15
N GLU A 73 -14.08 9.87 -1.73
CA GLU A 73 -13.11 9.61 -2.80
C GLU A 73 -11.97 8.71 -2.32
N LYS A 74 -11.40 9.00 -1.15
CA LYS A 74 -10.30 8.22 -0.57
C LYS A 74 -10.76 6.82 -0.19
N ASN A 75 -11.93 6.72 0.43
CA ASN A 75 -12.56 5.47 0.81
C ASN A 75 -12.75 4.55 -0.41
N THR A 76 -13.25 5.09 -1.52
CA THR A 76 -13.39 4.34 -2.78
C THR A 76 -12.04 3.84 -3.30
N VAL A 77 -11.00 4.68 -3.27
CA VAL A 77 -9.65 4.29 -3.70
C VAL A 77 -9.08 3.19 -2.79
N MET A 78 -9.18 3.37 -1.47
CA MET A 78 -8.69 2.41 -0.48
C MET A 78 -9.34 1.04 -0.62
N GLY A 79 -10.65 0.97 -0.89
CA GLY A 79 -11.34 -0.30 -1.16
C GLY A 79 -10.73 -1.03 -2.37
N ARG A 80 -10.53 -0.32 -3.49
CA ARG A 80 -9.89 -0.91 -4.69
C ARG A 80 -8.44 -1.34 -4.45
N VAL A 81 -7.70 -0.62 -3.60
CA VAL A 81 -6.35 -1.02 -3.22
C VAL A 81 -6.40 -2.35 -2.45
N LEU A 82 -7.34 -2.51 -1.51
CA LEU A 82 -7.50 -3.76 -0.75
C LEU A 82 -7.92 -4.94 -1.63
N GLU A 83 -8.75 -4.71 -2.65
CA GLU A 83 -9.15 -5.73 -3.63
C GLU A 83 -7.97 -6.27 -4.45
N GLU A 84 -7.00 -5.40 -4.78
CA GLU A 84 -5.83 -5.77 -5.60
C GLU A 84 -4.64 -6.25 -4.75
N ALA A 85 -4.54 -5.79 -3.50
CA ALA A 85 -3.46 -6.16 -2.60
C ALA A 85 -3.46 -7.67 -2.31
N ARG A 86 -2.27 -8.29 -2.37
CA ARG A 86 -2.11 -9.71 -2.06
C ARG A 86 -2.31 -10.01 -0.57
N PHE A 87 -1.99 -9.05 0.28
CA PHE A 87 -2.26 -9.08 1.72
C PHE A 87 -2.30 -7.65 2.27
N ALA A 88 -3.03 -7.49 3.37
CA ALA A 88 -3.08 -6.26 4.13
C ALA A 88 -2.76 -6.54 5.60
N VAL A 89 -1.97 -5.66 6.23
CA VAL A 89 -1.60 -5.76 7.64
C VAL A 89 -2.03 -4.48 8.35
N ALA A 90 -2.92 -4.62 9.33
CA ALA A 90 -3.25 -3.54 10.25
C ALA A 90 -2.27 -3.53 11.43
N PHE A 91 -2.01 -2.35 12.01
CA PHE A 91 -1.18 -2.27 13.23
C PHE A 91 -1.82 -2.87 14.48
N THR A 92 -3.15 -3.02 14.52
CA THR A 92 -3.87 -3.62 15.64
C THR A 92 -5.05 -4.46 15.16
N GLU A 93 -5.49 -5.43 15.97
CA GLU A 93 -6.66 -6.25 15.63
C GLU A 93 -7.93 -5.39 15.48
N SER A 94 -8.12 -4.39 16.36
CA SER A 94 -9.25 -3.46 16.25
C SER A 94 -9.26 -2.68 14.93
N MET A 95 -8.10 -2.26 14.42
CA MET A 95 -8.02 -1.62 13.10
C MET A 95 -8.34 -2.57 11.95
N LYS A 96 -7.91 -3.84 12.06
CA LYS A 96 -8.27 -4.87 11.10
C LYS A 96 -9.78 -5.12 11.08
N GLU A 97 -10.41 -5.24 12.25
CA GLU A 97 -11.86 -5.42 12.36
C GLU A 97 -12.64 -4.23 11.77
N MET A 98 -12.21 -3.00 12.03
CA MET A 98 -12.81 -1.80 11.42
C MET A 98 -12.68 -1.82 9.89
N ALA A 99 -11.50 -2.14 9.37
CA ALA A 99 -11.30 -2.24 7.92
C ALA A 99 -12.15 -3.37 7.30
N GLN A 100 -12.31 -4.51 7.98
CA GLN A 100 -13.16 -5.60 7.52
C GLN A 100 -14.65 -5.24 7.53
N ALA A 101 -15.11 -4.46 8.51
CA ALA A 101 -16.49 -3.99 8.52
C ALA A 101 -16.81 -3.00 7.38
N GLN A 102 -15.78 -2.41 6.77
CA GLN A 102 -15.92 -1.34 5.78
C GLN A 102 -15.61 -1.77 4.34
N TRP A 103 -14.62 -2.64 4.12
CA TRP A 103 -14.06 -2.96 2.79
C TRP A 103 -13.95 -4.46 2.48
N VAL A 104 -14.72 -5.33 3.14
CA VAL A 104 -14.73 -6.79 2.91
C VAL A 104 -16.14 -7.30 2.64
#